data_AF-A0A1Q7EC44-F1
#
_entry.id   AF-A0A1Q7EC44-F1
#
_cell.length_a   1.000
_cell.length_b   1.000
_cell.length_c   1.000
_cell.angle_alpha   90.00
_cell.angle_beta   90.00
_cell.angle_gamma   90.00
#
_symmetry.space_group_name_H-M   'P 1'
#
loop_
_entity.id
_entity.type
_entity.pdbx_description
1 polymer ?
#
loop_
_entity_poly.entity_id
_entity_poly.type
_entity_poly.pdbx_seq_one_letter_code
_entity_poly.pdbx_strand_id
1 'polypeptide(L)' 'MSDEPQPTGGTCLRCHAELHSLGETDLRTGGSRGAWKLIFGEWAELGEGMMRVELLACRRCRRLELKLPDRT' A
#
# COMPACT_ATOMS: atom_id res chain seq x y z
N MET A 1 -13.52 7.00 18.94
CA MET A 1 -14.04 6.75 17.58
C MET A 1 -13.55 5.38 17.19
N SER A 2 -14.46 4.41 17.03
CA SER A 2 -14.09 3.03 16.74
C SER A 2 -13.66 2.90 15.27
N ASP A 3 -12.42 2.49 15.02
CA ASP A 3 -11.94 2.04 13.71
C ASP A 3 -12.62 0.72 13.34
N GLU A 4 -13.91 0.78 13.02
CA GLU A 4 -14.65 -0.41 12.60
C GLU A 4 -14.40 -0.66 11.10
N PRO A 5 -13.94 -1.86 10.69
CA PRO A 5 -13.54 -2.12 9.31
C PRO A 5 -14.68 -1.88 8.31
N GLN A 6 -14.56 -0.82 7.49
CA GLN A 6 -15.63 -0.41 6.58
C GLN A 6 -15.61 -1.23 5.28
N PRO A 7 -16.78 -1.68 4.76
CA PRO A 7 -16.84 -2.32 3.45
C PRO A 7 -16.37 -1.36 2.34
N THR A 8 -15.56 -1.85 1.42
CA THR A 8 -14.95 -1.01 0.35
C THR A 8 -15.65 -1.12 -1.01
N GLY A 9 -16.60 -2.05 -1.16
CA GLY A 9 -17.17 -2.42 -2.46
C GLY A 9 -16.20 -3.19 -3.37
N GLY A 10 -14.94 -3.36 -2.98
CA GLY A 10 -13.94 -4.17 -3.66
C GLY A 10 -14.08 -5.66 -3.33
N THR A 11 -13.59 -6.52 -4.24
CA THR A 11 -13.59 -7.98 -4.04
C THR A 11 -12.17 -8.52 -3.91
N CYS A 12 -11.98 -9.47 -3.00
CA CYS A 12 -10.69 -10.11 -2.75
C CYS A 12 -10.18 -10.84 -3.99
N LEU A 13 -8.95 -10.56 -4.40
CA LEU A 13 -8.31 -11.16 -5.57
C LEU A 13 -8.14 -12.68 -5.47
N ARG A 14 -8.19 -13.26 -4.25
CA ARG A 14 -8.05 -14.71 -4.04
C ARG A 14 -9.38 -15.46 -4.08
N CYS A 15 -10.40 -14.95 -3.41
CA CYS A 15 -11.66 -15.69 -3.24
C CYS A 15 -12.89 -14.94 -3.75
N HIS A 16 -12.79 -13.67 -4.10
CA HIS A 16 -13.89 -12.80 -4.54
C HIS A 16 -14.93 -12.45 -3.46
N ALA A 17 -14.61 -12.63 -2.17
CA ALA A 17 -15.44 -12.07 -1.09
C ALA A 17 -15.20 -10.56 -0.94
N GLU A 18 -16.14 -9.87 -0.31
CA GLU A 18 -16.03 -8.44 0.02
C GLU A 18 -14.79 -8.13 0.88
N LEU A 19 -14.13 -7.02 0.56
CA LEU A 19 -12.99 -6.48 1.29
C LEU A 19 -13.43 -5.37 2.25
N HIS A 20 -12.86 -5.40 3.45
CA HIS A 20 -13.02 -4.35 4.45
C HIS A 20 -11.76 -3.51 4.55
N SER A 21 -11.91 -2.19 4.58
CA SER A 21 -10.82 -1.25 4.87
C SER A 21 -10.41 -1.36 6.33
N LEU A 22 -9.11 -1.43 6.56
CA LEU A 22 -8.47 -1.30 7.86
C LEU A 22 -7.85 0.09 8.06
N GLY A 23 -8.08 1.01 7.13
CA GLY A 23 -7.47 2.33 7.12
C GLY A 23 -6.27 2.43 6.18
N GLU A 24 -5.60 3.58 6.25
CA GLU A 24 -4.50 3.94 5.35
C GLU A 24 -3.16 3.89 6.07
N THR A 25 -2.11 3.55 5.33
CA THR A 25 -0.74 3.49 5.83
C THR A 25 0.23 4.05 4.81
N ASP A 26 1.36 4.56 5.28
CA ASP A 26 2.41 5.07 4.41
C ASP A 26 3.45 3.99 4.15
N LEU A 27 3.62 3.64 2.87
CA LEU A 27 4.68 2.75 2.42
C LEU A 27 5.85 3.57 1.89
N ARG A 28 7.04 3.31 2.42
CA ARG A 28 8.30 3.82 1.85
C ARG A 28 8.54 3.13 0.51
N THR A 29 8.43 3.89 -0.57
CA THR A 29 8.81 3.46 -1.91
C THR A 29 10.21 3.99 -2.20
N GLY A 30 11.22 3.11 -2.19
CA GLY A 30 12.63 3.47 -2.35
C GLY A 30 13.54 2.57 -1.53
N GLY A 31 14.72 2.20 -2.06
CA GLY A 31 15.69 1.37 -1.34
C GLY A 31 16.18 0.11 -2.05
N SER A 32 16.31 0.10 -3.38
CA SER A 32 17.00 -0.99 -4.08
C SER A 32 17.94 -0.44 -5.15
N ARG A 33 19.15 -0.04 -4.73
CA ARG A 33 20.38 0.04 -5.56
C ARG A 33 21.54 0.62 -4.73
N GLY A 34 22.06 -0.15 -3.76
CA GLY A 34 23.24 0.24 -2.97
C GLY A 34 24.48 0.62 -3.81
N ALA A 35 24.55 0.21 -5.08
CA ALA A 35 25.64 0.58 -6.00
C ALA A 35 25.47 1.95 -6.69
N TRP A 36 24.25 2.49 -6.80
CA TRP A 36 24.02 3.77 -7.51
C TRP A 36 24.39 5.00 -6.65
N LYS A 37 24.36 4.85 -5.32
CA LYS A 37 24.77 5.89 -4.36
C LYS A 37 26.24 6.31 -4.51
N LEU A 38 27.06 5.44 -5.09
CA LEU A 38 28.49 5.69 -5.30
C LEU A 38 28.81 6.41 -6.61
N ILE A 39 27.86 6.48 -7.55
CA ILE A 39 28.11 7.03 -8.91
C ILE A 39 27.38 8.37 -9.13
N PHE A 40 26.23 8.62 -8.47
CA PHE A 40 25.39 9.80 -8.74
C PHE A 40 25.18 10.77 -7.56
N GLY A 41 25.92 10.62 -6.45
CA GLY A 41 25.85 11.58 -5.33
C GLY A 41 24.42 11.80 -4.79
N GLU A 42 24.12 13.03 -4.36
CA GLU A 42 22.85 13.46 -3.75
C GLU A 42 21.61 13.37 -4.68
N TRP A 43 21.76 13.07 -5.97
CA TRP A 43 20.63 12.87 -6.89
C TRP A 43 19.93 11.52 -6.71
N ALA A 44 20.45 10.65 -5.84
CA ALA A 44 19.85 9.37 -5.49
C ALA A 44 18.62 9.48 -4.56
N GLU A 45 18.33 10.65 -3.99
CA GLU A 45 17.17 10.87 -3.11
C GLU A 45 15.86 11.16 -3.88
N LEU A 46 15.93 11.41 -5.19
CA LEU A 46 14.78 11.72 -6.06
C LEU A 46 13.84 10.54 -6.36
N GLY A 47 13.91 9.46 -5.58
CA GLY A 47 13.04 8.30 -5.69
C GLY A 47 12.63 7.68 -4.36
N GLU A 48 13.03 8.26 -3.24
CA GLU A 48 12.58 7.85 -1.90
C GLU A 48 11.28 8.58 -1.55
N GLY A 49 10.17 8.11 -2.12
CA GLY A 49 8.84 8.66 -1.89
C GLY A 49 8.08 7.90 -0.80
N MET A 50 7.34 8.61 0.06
CA MET A 50 6.28 8.01 0.87
C MET A 50 5.02 7.90 0.02
N MET A 51 4.48 6.69 -0.12
CA MET A 51 3.24 6.44 -0.85
C MET A 51 2.16 6.02 0.15
N ARG A 52 1.10 6.80 0.24
CA ARG A 52 -0.07 6.42 1.03
C ARG A 52 -0.84 5.33 0.30
N VAL A 53 -1.19 4.26 1.01
CA VAL A 53 -1.97 3.13 0.49
C VAL A 53 -3.07 2.76 1.48
N GLU A 54 -4.17 2.22 0.96
CA GLU A 54 -5.23 1.66 1.79
C GLU A 54 -4.97 0.16 2.03
N LEU A 55 -5.11 -0.27 3.29
CA LEU A 55 -4.98 -1.66 3.70
C LEU A 55 -6.35 -2.33 3.75
N LEU A 56 -6.53 -3.38 2.95
CA LEU A 56 -7.79 -4.09 2.80
C LEU A 56 -7.69 -5.51 3.37
N ALA A 57 -8.69 -5.94 4.12
CA ALA A 57 -8.76 -7.27 4.70
C ALA A 57 -9.94 -8.09 4.16
N CYS A 58 -9.65 -9.29 3.66
CA CYS A 58 -10.66 -10.29 3.39
C CYS A 58 -10.93 -11.12 4.65
N ARG A 59 -12.11 -10.97 5.25
CA ARG A 59 -12.51 -11.73 6.46
C ARG A 59 -12.71 -13.22 6.19
N ARG A 60 -12.92 -13.63 4.94
CA ARG A 60 -13.18 -15.04 4.56
C ARG A 60 -11.90 -15.86 4.43
N CYS A 61 -10.95 -15.44 3.57
CA CYS A 61 -9.71 -16.18 3.36
C CYS A 61 -8.51 -15.60 4.12
N ARG A 62 -8.73 -14.57 4.95
CA ARG A 62 -7.74 -13.90 5.81
C ARG A 62 -6.55 -13.32 5.05
N ARG A 63 -6.78 -12.84 3.82
CA ARG A 63 -5.75 -12.17 3.01
C ARG A 63 -5.80 -10.66 3.26
N LEU A 64 -4.62 -10.05 3.29
CA LEU A 64 -4.45 -8.60 3.23
C LEU A 64 -4.09 -8.19 1.80
N GLU A 65 -4.70 -7.13 1.32
CA GLU A 65 -4.48 -6.53 0.02
C GLU A 65 -4.18 -5.03 0.19
N LEU A 66 -3.38 -4.47 -0.71
CA LEU A 66 -2.98 -3.07 -0.69
C LEU A 66 -3.58 -2.38 -1.91
N LYS A 67 -4.27 -1.27 -1.69
CA LYS A 67 -4.84 -0.46 -2.77
C LYS A 67 -4.13 0.89 -2.84
N LEU A 68 -3.66 1.24 -4.04
CA LEU A 68 -3.14 2.57 -4.32
C LEU A 68 -4.29 3.57 -4.43
N PRO A 69 -4.08 4.84 -4.04
CA PRO A 69 -5.06 5.90 -4.27
C PRO A 69 -5.31 6.05 -5.78
N ASP A 70 -6.55 6.39 -6.13
CA ASP A 70 -6.91 6.69 -7.51
C ASP A 70 -6.10 7.90 -8.02
N ARG A 71 -5.60 7.82 -9.25
CA ARG A 71 -4.95 8.95 -9.91
C ARG A 71 -6.04 9.91 -10.40
N THR A 72 -6.29 10.98 -9.66
CA THR A 72 -7.04 12.17 -10.14
C THR A 72 -6.28 12.89 -11.23
#